data_AF-G2FQ16-F1
#
_entry.id   AF-G2FQ16-F1
#
_cell.length_a   1.000
_cell.length_b   1.000
_cell.length_c   1.000
_cell.angle_alpha   90.00
_cell.angle_beta   90.00
_cell.angle_gamma   90.00
#
_symmetry.space_group_name_H-M   'P 1'
#
loop_
_entity.id
_entity.type
_entity.pdbx_description
1 polymer ?
#
loop_
_entity_poly.entity_id
_entity_poly.type
_entity_poly.pdbx_seq_one_letter_code
_entity_poly.pdbx_strand_id
1 'polypeptide(L)'
;MYPEISKIQTKVVNEFYTVYNNIFSNFVNNGIMKKELYAGQYEDLSISSLSLSMYGIQEITLLKKFLAKQKNILSILWSLLLPHLTTKGMEMYNKLNAPDKIS
;
A
#
# COMPACT_ATOMS: atom_id res chain seq x y z
N MET A 1 -5.46 21.43 -18.18
CA MET A 1 -6.18 20.65 -17.15
C MET A 1 -7.33 21.50 -16.65
N TYR A 2 -8.57 21.00 -16.65
CA TYR A 2 -9.72 21.81 -16.22
C TYR A 2 -9.65 22.05 -14.70
N PRO A 3 -9.71 23.32 -14.22
CA PRO A 3 -9.51 23.64 -12.80
C PRO A 3 -10.43 22.88 -11.84
N GLU A 4 -11.69 22.66 -12.24
CA GLU A 4 -12.66 21.92 -11.43
C GLU A 4 -12.34 20.42 -11.32
N ILE A 5 -11.81 19.82 -12.39
CA ILE A 5 -11.34 18.42 -12.37
C ILE A 5 -10.13 18.30 -11.44
N SER A 6 -9.21 19.27 -11.49
CA SER A 6 -8.04 19.29 -10.60
C SER A 6 -8.45 19.39 -9.13
N LYS A 7 -9.43 20.23 -8.78
CA LYS A 7 -9.92 20.35 -7.39
C LYS A 7 -10.49 19.03 -6.88
N ILE A 8 -11.29 18.34 -7.70
CA ILE A 8 -11.86 17.03 -7.33
C ILE A 8 -10.74 16.00 -7.13
N GLN A 9 -9.77 15.95 -8.04
CA GLN A 9 -8.63 15.03 -7.93
C GLN A 9 -7.81 15.29 -6.66
N THR A 10 -7.49 16.55 -6.35
CA THR A 10 -6.78 16.91 -5.12
C THR A 10 -7.59 16.53 -3.87
N LYS A 11 -8.90 16.77 -3.87
CA LYS A 11 -9.77 16.39 -2.76
C LYS A 11 -9.74 14.88 -2.51
N VAL A 12 -9.93 14.08 -3.56
CA VAL A 12 -9.91 12.62 -3.48
C VAL A 12 -8.55 12.12 -2.98
N VAL A 13 -7.45 12.66 -3.50
CA VAL A 13 -6.09 12.31 -3.05
C VAL A 13 -5.92 12.59 -1.56
N ASN A 14 -6.37 13.75 -1.07
CA ASN A 14 -6.27 14.10 0.35
C ASN A 14 -7.13 13.21 1.26
N GLU A 15 -8.32 12.83 0.81
CA GLU A 15 -9.20 11.90 1.54
C GLU A 15 -8.56 10.53 1.66
N PHE A 16 -8.03 9.97 0.56
CA PHE A 16 -7.33 8.70 0.60
C PHE A 16 -6.05 8.76 1.43
N TYR A 17 -5.25 9.83 1.29
CA TYR A 17 -4.07 10.05 2.13
C TYR A 17 -4.42 9.97 3.63
N THR A 18 -5.49 10.65 4.03
CA THR A 18 -5.97 10.63 5.42
C THR A 18 -6.36 9.22 5.86
N VAL A 19 -7.06 8.48 5.01
CA VAL A 19 -7.46 7.08 5.30
C VAL A 19 -6.23 6.19 5.49
N TYR A 20 -5.25 6.25 4.59
CA TYR A 20 -4.04 5.43 4.67
C TYR A 20 -3.22 5.75 5.92
N ASN A 21 -3.03 7.04 6.24
CA ASN A 21 -2.32 7.43 7.46
C ASN A 21 -3.02 6.95 8.73
N ASN A 22 -4.34 7.04 8.79
CA ASN A 22 -5.12 6.53 9.92
C ASN A 22 -4.97 5.00 10.05
N ILE A 23 -4.96 4.27 8.93
CA ILE A 23 -4.73 2.81 8.93
C ILE A 23 -3.33 2.50 9.46
N PHE A 24 -2.28 3.17 8.96
CA PHE A 24 -0.92 2.90 9.42
C PHE A 24 -0.73 3.28 10.89
N SER A 25 -1.22 4.43 11.33
CA SER A 25 -1.19 4.81 12.75
C SER A 25 -1.90 3.77 13.62
N ASN A 26 -3.06 3.27 13.20
CA ASN A 26 -3.74 2.19 13.92
C ASN A 26 -2.93 0.89 13.93
N PHE A 27 -2.31 0.51 12.82
CA PHE A 27 -1.48 -0.70 12.76
C PHE A 27 -0.23 -0.60 13.64
N VAL A 28 0.40 0.57 13.71
CA VAL A 28 1.52 0.84 14.62
C VAL A 28 1.04 0.76 16.07
N ASN A 29 -0.05 1.44 16.42
CA ASN A 29 -0.60 1.47 17.77
C ASN A 29 -1.03 0.08 18.26
N ASN A 30 -1.45 -0.81 17.36
CA ASN A 30 -1.82 -2.19 17.66
C ASN A 30 -0.64 -3.19 17.60
N GLY A 31 0.58 -2.70 17.36
CA GLY A 31 1.79 -3.51 17.26
C GLY A 31 1.85 -4.44 16.04
N ILE A 32 1.07 -4.15 15.01
CA ILE A 32 1.04 -4.89 13.74
C ILE A 32 2.19 -4.43 12.84
N MET A 33 2.43 -3.12 12.80
CA MET A 33 3.57 -2.51 12.11
C MET A 33 4.62 -2.03 13.11
N LYS A 34 5.87 -1.98 12.66
CA LYS A 34 6.99 -1.45 13.42
C LYS A 34 6.74 0.03 13.76
N LYS A 35 7.49 0.59 14.71
CA LYS A 35 7.53 2.05 14.86
C LYS A 35 8.25 2.66 13.66
N GLU A 36 7.96 3.93 13.39
CA GLU A 36 8.67 4.69 12.37
C GLU A 36 10.18 4.71 12.63
N LEU A 37 10.96 4.50 11.57
CA LEU A 37 12.41 4.66 11.57
C LEU A 37 12.81 6.14 11.46
N TYR A 38 11.99 6.93 10.79
CA TYR A 38 12.12 8.38 10.66
C TYR A 38 10.71 9.00 10.58
N ALA A 39 10.59 10.24 11.03
CA ALA A 39 9.30 10.95 11.03
C ALA A 39 8.74 11.04 9.61
N GLY A 40 7.49 10.62 9.43
CA GLY A 40 6.81 10.67 8.14
C GLY A 40 7.03 9.43 7.26
N GLN A 41 7.75 8.40 7.75
CA GLN A 41 7.93 7.15 7.00
C GLN A 41 6.61 6.55 6.52
N TYR A 42 5.57 6.55 7.36
CA TYR A 42 4.28 6.01 6.95
C TYR A 42 3.46 6.97 6.08
N GLU A 43 3.75 8.27 6.14
CA GLU A 43 3.18 9.24 5.19
C GLU A 43 3.73 9.02 3.79
N ASP A 44 5.05 8.83 3.66
CA ASP A 44 5.71 8.48 2.40
C ASP A 44 5.18 7.16 1.82
N LEU A 45 4.96 6.18 2.70
CA LEU A 45 4.38 4.88 2.32
C LEU A 45 2.91 5.02 1.87
N SER A 46 2.13 5.89 2.51
CA SER A 46 0.76 6.22 2.10
C SER A 46 0.72 6.82 0.71
N ILE A 47 1.56 7.83 0.44
CA ILE A 47 1.64 8.51 -0.86
C ILE A 47 2.08 7.52 -1.94
N SER A 48 3.08 6.67 -1.65
CA SER A 48 3.56 5.65 -2.59
C SER A 48 2.47 4.63 -2.91
N SER A 49 1.75 4.15 -1.90
CA SER A 49 0.66 3.17 -2.05
C SER A 49 -0.52 3.75 -2.85
N LEU A 50 -0.88 5.01 -2.57
CA LEU A 50 -1.92 5.73 -3.30
C LEU A 50 -1.54 5.93 -4.77
N SER A 51 -0.31 6.36 -5.03
CA SER A 51 0.21 6.58 -6.39
C SER A 51 0.20 5.29 -7.20
N LEU A 52 0.63 4.18 -6.60
CA LEU A 52 0.57 2.85 -7.24
C LEU A 52 -0.87 2.39 -7.49
N SER A 53 -1.79 2.66 -6.56
CA SER A 53 -3.19 2.28 -6.70
C SER A 53 -3.89 3.08 -7.81
N MET A 54 -3.59 4.38 -7.94
CA MET A 54 -4.22 5.26 -8.93
C MET A 54 -3.59 5.15 -10.31
N TYR A 55 -2.26 5.06 -10.38
CA TYR A 55 -1.51 5.18 -11.64
C TYR A 55 -0.69 3.94 -12.00
N GLY A 56 -0.34 3.11 -11.02
CA GLY A 56 0.56 1.97 -11.21
C GLY A 56 0.03 0.89 -12.14
N ILE A 57 -1.30 0.71 -12.26
CA ILE A 57 -1.89 -0.31 -13.16
C ILE A 57 -1.51 -0.06 -14.63
N GLN A 58 -1.49 1.20 -15.06
CA GLN A 58 -1.15 1.57 -16.42
C GLN A 58 0.32 1.26 -16.71
N GLU A 59 1.19 1.61 -15.76
CA GLU A 59 2.63 1.36 -15.86
C GLU A 59 2.98 -0.13 -15.82
N ILE A 60 2.36 -0.90 -14.91
CA ILE A 60 2.50 -2.37 -14.85
C ILE A 60 2.06 -3.01 -16.17
N THR A 61 0.99 -2.51 -16.77
CA THR A 61 0.48 -3.01 -18.06
C THR A 61 1.45 -2.70 -19.21
N LEU A 62 1.99 -1.48 -19.25
CA LEU A 62 2.98 -1.07 -20.25
C LEU A 62 4.28 -1.86 -20.14
N LEU A 63 4.77 -2.09 -18.92
CA LEU A 63 6.02 -2.79 -18.63
C LEU A 63 5.90 -4.32 -18.69
N LYS A 64 4.70 -4.85 -18.98
CA LYS A 64 4.41 -6.29 -19.02
C LYS A 64 5.39 -7.10 -19.87
N LYS A 65 5.87 -6.53 -20.98
CA LYS A 65 6.84 -7.20 -21.88
C LYS A 65 8.25 -7.33 -21.29
N PHE A 66 8.61 -6.48 -20.32
CA PHE A 66 9.95 -6.40 -19.74
C PHE A 66 10.04 -7.07 -18.36
N LEU A 67 8.91 -7.30 -17.70
CA LEU A 67 8.85 -7.89 -16.36
C LEU A 67 8.56 -9.40 -16.44
N ALA A 68 9.62 -10.21 -16.44
CA ALA A 68 9.51 -11.68 -16.50
C ALA A 68 8.75 -12.32 -15.32
N LYS A 69 8.66 -11.62 -14.17
CA LYS A 69 7.93 -12.05 -12.97
C LYS A 69 6.85 -11.04 -12.59
N GLN A 70 5.98 -10.71 -13.54
CA GLN A 70 4.94 -9.71 -13.32
C GLN A 70 4.05 -10.12 -12.14
N LYS A 71 4.09 -9.30 -11.09
CA LYS A 71 3.22 -9.42 -9.92
C LYS A 71 1.95 -8.61 -10.15
N ASN A 72 0.81 -9.07 -9.63
CA ASN A 72 -0.40 -8.25 -9.63
C ASN A 72 -0.21 -7.04 -8.70
N ILE A 73 -1.03 -5.99 -8.88
CA ILE A 73 -0.92 -4.74 -8.11
C ILE A 73 -0.95 -4.99 -6.59
N LEU A 74 -1.80 -5.93 -6.13
CA LEU A 74 -1.89 -6.31 -4.73
C LEU A 74 -0.57 -6.86 -4.18
N SER A 75 0.10 -7.73 -4.96
CA SER A 75 1.39 -8.31 -4.60
C SER A 75 2.51 -7.27 -4.57
N ILE A 76 2.41 -6.22 -5.38
CA ILE A 76 3.35 -5.09 -5.37
C ILE A 76 3.12 -4.25 -4.11
N LEU A 77 1.87 -3.89 -3.80
CA LEU A 77 1.53 -3.20 -2.56
C LEU A 77 2.03 -3.98 -1.33
N TRP A 78 1.80 -5.29 -1.28
CA TRP A 78 2.33 -6.11 -0.19
C TRP A 78 3.86 -6.10 -0.13
N SER A 79 4.56 -6.07 -1.26
CA SER A 79 6.02 -5.99 -1.25
C SER A 79 6.56 -4.70 -0.60
N LEU A 80 5.78 -3.62 -0.65
CA LEU A 80 6.08 -2.38 0.06
C LEU A 80 5.75 -2.47 1.55
N LEU A 81 4.65 -3.13 1.92
CA LEU A 81 4.17 -3.20 3.31
C LEU A 81 4.92 -4.22 4.17
N LEU A 82 5.26 -5.38 3.61
CA LEU A 82 5.84 -6.53 4.34
C LEU A 82 7.09 -6.17 5.17
N PRO A 83 8.06 -5.38 4.66
CA PRO A 83 9.24 -4.99 5.44
C PRO A 83 8.92 -4.23 6.74
N HIS A 84 7.76 -3.57 6.80
CA HIS A 84 7.34 -2.75 7.93
C HIS A 84 6.49 -3.50 8.95
N LEU A 85 6.10 -4.76 8.69
CA LEU A 85 5.36 -5.56 9.65
C LEU A 85 6.27 -6.00 10.81
N THR A 86 5.68 -6.09 12.02
CA THR A 86 6.28 -6.83 13.13
C THR A 86 6.13 -8.33 12.92
N THR A 87 6.72 -9.15 13.80
CA THR A 87 6.46 -10.60 13.83
C THR A 87 4.96 -10.90 13.91
N LYS A 88 4.23 -10.20 14.80
CA LYS A 88 2.77 -10.31 14.92
C LYS A 88 2.06 -9.96 13.62
N GLY A 89 2.44 -8.86 12.97
CA GLY A 89 1.87 -8.47 11.68
C GLY A 89 2.14 -9.52 10.59
N MET A 90 3.35 -10.07 10.55
CA MET A 90 3.72 -11.12 9.60
C MET A 90 2.92 -12.41 9.83
N GLU A 91 2.68 -12.81 11.09
CA GLU A 91 1.80 -13.93 11.43
C GLU A 91 0.37 -13.71 10.95
N MET A 92 -0.18 -12.50 11.12
CA MET A 92 -1.51 -12.15 10.61
C MET A 92 -1.57 -12.22 9.08
N TYR A 93 -0.57 -11.66 8.40
CA TYR A 93 -0.45 -11.75 6.94
C TYR A 93 -0.39 -13.20 6.46
N ASN A 94 0.41 -14.05 7.11
CA ASN A 94 0.56 -15.46 6.76
C ASN A 94 -0.74 -16.24 6.98
N LYS A 95 -1.52 -15.94 8.03
CA LYS A 95 -2.83 -16.57 8.26
C LYS A 95 -3.84 -16.24 7.15
N LEU A 96 -3.84 -14.99 6.68
CA LEU A 96 -4.74 -14.54 5.61
C LEU A 96 -4.36 -15.10 4.23
N ASN A 97 -3.08 -15.40 4.01
CA ASN A 97 -2.55 -15.89 2.74
C ASN A 97 -2.14 -17.37 2.80
N ALA A 98 -2.45 -18.07 3.89
CA ALA A 98 -2.28 -19.51 3.93
C ALA A 98 -3.25 -20.09 2.90
N PRO A 99 -2.78 -20.92 1.94
CA PRO A 99 -3.72 -21.70 1.14
C PRO A 99 -4.54 -22.49 2.14
N ASP A 100 -5.87 -22.40 2.03
CA ASP A 100 -6.77 -23.21 2.85
C ASP A 100 -6.19 -24.62 2.86
N LYS A 101 -5.85 -25.12 4.05
CA LYS A 101 -5.65 -26.55 4.21
C LYS A 101 -7.02 -27.14 3.91
N ILE A 102 -7.23 -27.53 2.65
CA ILE A 102 -8.32 -28.40 2.23
C ILE A 102 -8.10 -29.67 3.04
N SER A 103 -8.77 -29.73 4.19
CA SER A 103 -9.00 -30.93 4.98
C SER A 103 -10.03 -31.78 4.28
#